data_AF-A0AAU7D6J0-F1
#
_entry.id   AF-A0AAU7D6J0-F1
#
_cell.length_a   1.000
_cell.length_b   1.000
_cell.length_c   1.000
_cell.angle_alpha   90.00
_cell.angle_beta   90.00
_cell.angle_gamma   90.00
#
_symmetry.space_group_name_H-M   'P 1'
#
loop_
_entity.id
_entity.type
_entity.pdbx_description
1 polymer ?
#
loop_
_entity_poly.entity_id
_entity_poly.type
_entity_poly.pdbx_seq_one_letter_code
_entity_poly.pdbx_strand_id
1 'polypeptide(L)'
;MSRHGTPWGNGISEDVIWYVVRRCAERIQLDHLAPHELRRTCAKLCHINGGELEQIQFLLGHVSVLTTDRYLGCKQNLEEPVNGRFGCLFARTSVNLR
;
A
#
# COMPACT_ATOMS: atom_id res chain seq x y z
N MET A 1 3.02 -5.94 -27.70
CA MET A 1 3.47 -5.45 -29.02
C MET A 1 3.40 -6.60 -30.01
N SER A 2 2.85 -6.37 -31.20
CA SER A 2 2.90 -7.37 -32.27
C SER A 2 4.35 -7.70 -32.64
N ARG A 3 4.60 -8.92 -33.12
CA ARG A 3 5.87 -9.34 -33.74
C ARG A 3 6.30 -8.40 -34.90
N HIS A 4 5.38 -7.55 -35.38
CA HIS A 4 5.56 -6.57 -36.45
C HIS A 4 5.62 -5.10 -35.98
N GLY A 5 5.85 -4.82 -34.70
CA GLY A 5 6.11 -3.45 -34.22
C GLY A 5 4.90 -2.50 -34.20
N THR A 6 3.72 -2.94 -34.62
CA THR A 6 2.49 -2.13 -34.52
C THR A 6 1.85 -2.32 -33.13
N PRO A 7 1.51 -1.24 -32.40
CA PRO A 7 0.66 -1.34 -31.22
C PRO A 7 -0.73 -1.85 -31.63
N TRP A 8 -1.27 -2.81 -30.89
CA TRP A 8 -2.66 -3.26 -31.07
C TRP A 8 -3.56 -2.28 -30.30
N GLY A 9 -4.25 -1.40 -31.04
CA GLY A 9 -5.22 -0.45 -30.48
C GLY A 9 -4.62 0.82 -29.84
N ASN A 10 -5.46 1.58 -29.14
CA ASN A 10 -5.14 2.89 -28.57
C ASN A 10 -4.41 2.83 -27.20
N GLY A 11 -4.03 1.65 -26.72
CA GLY A 11 -3.48 1.49 -25.37
C GLY A 11 -2.77 0.16 -25.14
N ILE A 12 -2.21 0.00 -23.95
CA ILE A 12 -1.57 -1.24 -23.51
C ILE A 12 -2.66 -2.20 -23.01
N SER A 13 -2.72 -3.42 -23.57
CA SER A 13 -3.64 -4.45 -23.07
C SER A 13 -3.14 -5.08 -21.76
N GLU A 14 -4.08 -5.64 -20.99
CA GLU A 14 -3.77 -6.36 -19.75
C GLU A 14 -2.75 -7.49 -19.98
N ASP A 15 -2.86 -8.21 -21.11
CA ASP A 15 -1.94 -9.30 -21.47
C ASP A 15 -0.48 -8.84 -21.58
N VAL A 16 -0.25 -7.61 -22.06
CA VAL A 16 1.09 -7.03 -22.16
C VAL A 16 1.64 -6.79 -20.76
N ILE A 17 0.82 -6.31 -19.81
CA ILE A 17 1.24 -6.13 -18.43
C ILE A 17 1.60 -7.48 -17.80
N TRP A 18 0.76 -8.50 -17.99
CA TRP A 18 1.04 -9.87 -17.53
C TRP A 18 2.32 -10.44 -18.14
N TYR A 19 2.57 -10.19 -19.42
CA TYR A 19 3.80 -10.62 -20.09
C TYR A 19 5.04 -9.96 -19.47
N VAL A 20 5.00 -8.64 -19.26
CA VAL A 20 6.11 -7.89 -18.65
C VAL A 20 6.38 -8.36 -17.23
N VAL A 21 5.34 -8.51 -16.41
CA VAL A 21 5.47 -8.95 -15.01
C VAL A 21 6.07 -10.36 -14.93
N ARG A 22 5.57 -11.31 -15.73
CA ARG A 22 6.13 -12.67 -15.77
C ARG A 22 7.60 -12.69 -16.18
N ARG A 23 7.97 -11.95 -17.23
CA ARG A 23 9.36 -11.86 -17.69
C ARG A 23 10.28 -11.27 -16.61
N CYS A 24 9.81 -10.28 -15.86
CA CYS A 24 10.57 -9.74 -14.73
C CYS A 24 10.70 -10.75 -13.58
N ALA A 25 9.62 -11.47 -13.27
CA ALA A 25 9.60 -12.51 -12.23
C ALA A 25 10.57 -13.66 -12.53
N GLU A 26 10.63 -14.12 -13.78
CA GLU A 26 11.57 -15.15 -14.24
C GLU A 26 13.04 -14.73 -14.01
N ARG A 27 13.37 -13.46 -14.28
CA ARG A 27 14.75 -12.93 -14.11
C ARG A 27 15.23 -12.93 -12.67
N ILE A 28 14.30 -12.88 -11.72
CA ILE A 28 14.58 -12.85 -10.28
C ILE A 28 14.15 -14.16 -9.59
N GLN A 29 13.84 -15.20 -10.38
CA GLN A 29 13.44 -16.53 -9.90
C GLN A 29 12.27 -16.49 -8.91
N LEU A 30 11.30 -15.61 -9.17
CA LEU A 30 10.06 -15.54 -8.41
C LEU A 30 8.93 -16.23 -9.16
N ASP A 31 8.37 -17.27 -8.54
CA ASP A 31 7.21 -17.97 -9.07
C ASP A 31 5.91 -17.20 -8.79
N HIS A 32 4.93 -17.36 -9.69
CA HIS A 32 3.54 -16.91 -9.49
C HIS A 32 3.33 -15.42 -9.12
N LEU A 33 4.17 -14.51 -9.64
CA LEU A 33 3.98 -13.08 -9.45
C LEU A 33 2.90 -12.51 -10.38
N ALA A 34 1.84 -11.95 -9.78
CA ALA A 34 0.77 -11.26 -10.50
C ALA A 34 0.92 -9.72 -10.42
N PRO A 35 0.46 -8.95 -11.44
CA PRO A 35 0.46 -7.49 -11.40
C PRO A 35 -0.25 -6.92 -10.16
N HIS A 36 -1.31 -7.60 -9.70
CA HIS A 36 -2.06 -7.20 -8.52
C HIS A 36 -1.21 -7.27 -7.22
N GLU A 37 -0.34 -8.26 -7.10
CA GLU A 37 0.56 -8.40 -5.94
C GLU A 37 1.59 -7.27 -5.87
N LEU A 38 2.06 -6.80 -7.03
CA LEU A 38 2.93 -5.62 -7.10
C LEU A 38 2.20 -4.36 -6.64
N ARG A 39 0.93 -4.20 -7.02
CA ARG A 39 0.11 -3.08 -6.56
C ARG A 39 -0.13 -3.13 -5.06
N ARG A 40 -0.34 -4.33 -4.50
CA ARG A 40 -0.47 -4.56 -3.05
C ARG A 40 0.84 -4.28 -2.30
N THR A 41 1.97 -4.67 -2.89
CA THR A 41 3.31 -4.38 -2.37
C THR A 41 3.59 -2.89 -2.37
N CYS A 42 3.23 -2.16 -3.43
CA CYS A 42 3.35 -0.71 -3.50
C CYS A 42 2.58 -0.03 -2.35
N ALA A 43 1.30 -0.40 -2.13
CA ALA A 43 0.53 0.12 -1.00
C ALA A 43 1.24 -0.09 0.34
N LYS A 44 1.70 -1.32 0.60
CA LYS A 44 2.41 -1.69 1.84
C LYS A 44 3.70 -0.89 2.02
N LEU A 45 4.51 -0.76 0.98
CA LEU A 45 5.75 0.00 1.03
C LEU A 45 5.50 1.48 1.29
N CYS A 46 4.53 2.09 0.61
CA CYS A 46 4.17 3.49 0.89
C CYS A 46 3.76 3.69 2.35
N HIS A 47 2.98 2.76 2.91
CA HIS A 47 2.53 2.85 4.29
C HIS A 47 3.68 2.67 5.31
N ILE A 48 4.54 1.67 5.10
CA ILE A 48 5.71 1.41 5.98
C ILE A 48 6.68 2.61 5.97
N ASN A 49 6.77 3.35 4.86
CA ASN A 49 7.56 4.58 4.76
C ASN A 49 6.84 5.82 5.31
N GLY A 50 5.75 5.66 6.07
CA GLY A 50 5.04 6.75 6.73
C GLY A 50 4.03 7.49 5.84
N GLY A 51 3.67 6.92 4.68
CA GLY A 51 2.64 7.49 3.81
C GLY A 51 1.26 7.46 4.46
N GLU A 52 0.58 8.60 4.43
CA GLU A 52 -0.81 8.73 4.85
C GLU A 52 -1.75 7.90 3.95
N LEU A 53 -2.78 7.32 4.55
CA LEU A 53 -3.71 6.41 3.88
C LEU A 53 -4.43 7.08 2.71
N GLU A 54 -4.79 8.35 2.85
CA GLU A 54 -5.42 9.21 1.84
C GLU A 54 -4.47 9.46 0.66
N GLN A 55 -3.19 9.72 0.92
CA GLN A 55 -2.20 9.92 -0.13
C GLN A 55 -1.97 8.63 -0.92
N ILE A 56 -1.92 7.49 -0.23
CA ILE A 56 -1.82 6.17 -0.88
C ILE A 56 -3.08 5.87 -1.69
N GLN A 57 -4.26 6.25 -1.20
CA GLN A 57 -5.51 6.14 -1.96
C GLN A 57 -5.43 6.92 -3.27
N PHE A 58 -5.02 8.19 -3.23
CA PHE A 58 -4.89 9.03 -4.43
C PHE A 58 -3.87 8.47 -5.41
N LEU A 59 -2.69 8.08 -4.92
CA LEU A 59 -1.62 7.48 -5.73
C LEU A 59 -2.10 6.24 -6.49
N LEU A 60 -2.83 5.36 -5.81
CA LEU A 60 -3.29 4.12 -6.41
C LEU A 60 -4.59 4.30 -7.19
N GLY A 61 -5.35 5.38 -6.99
CA GLY A 61 -6.67 5.56 -7.60
C GLY A 61 -7.71 4.63 -6.97
N HIS A 62 -7.64 4.44 -5.66
CA HIS A 62 -8.65 3.68 -4.92
C HIS A 62 -9.92 4.50 -4.72
N VAL A 63 -11.08 3.83 -4.83
CA VAL A 63 -12.40 4.45 -4.66
C VAL A 63 -12.63 5.00 -3.25
N SER A 64 -11.91 4.47 -2.26
CA SER A 64 -12.04 4.87 -0.86
C SER A 64 -10.82 4.47 -0.03
N VAL A 65 -10.64 5.13 1.12
CA VAL A 65 -9.62 4.77 2.11
C VAL A 65 -9.79 3.32 2.57
N LEU A 66 -11.03 2.83 2.68
CA LEU A 66 -11.33 1.43 3.02
C LEU A 66 -10.75 0.43 2.00
N THR A 67 -10.69 0.81 0.73
CA THR A 67 -10.05 -0.01 -0.31
C THR A 67 -8.54 -0.06 -0.08
N THR A 68 -7.91 1.06 0.27
CA THR A 68 -6.49 1.09 0.64
C THR A 68 -6.23 0.27 1.91
N ASP A 69 -7.07 0.39 2.92
CA ASP A 69 -6.97 -0.38 4.17
C ASP A 69 -7.01 -1.90 3.90
N ARG A 70 -7.91 -2.37 3.03
CA ARG A 70 -7.96 -3.78 2.60
C ARG A 70 -6.69 -4.24 1.89
N TYR A 71 -6.02 -3.37 1.14
CA TYR A 71 -4.74 -3.68 0.49
C TYR A 71 -3.60 -3.80 1.50
N LEU A 72 -3.62 -2.98 2.56
CA LEU A 72 -2.65 -3.03 3.66
C LEU A 72 -2.90 -4.20 4.61
N GLY A 73 -4.17 -4.55 4.84
CA GLY A 73 -4.56 -5.52 5.87
C GLY A 73 -4.25 -5.03 7.28
N CYS A 74 -4.21 -3.71 7.49
CA CYS A 74 -3.85 -3.13 8.77
C CYS A 74 -4.86 -3.52 9.84
N LYS A 75 -4.34 -3.91 11.01
CA LYS A 75 -5.09 -4.00 12.26
C LYS A 75 -4.47 -3.00 13.21
N GLN A 76 -5.26 -2.51 14.17
CA GLN A 76 -4.71 -1.69 15.23
C GLN A 76 -3.54 -2.41 15.91
N ASN A 77 -2.38 -1.77 15.96
CA ASN A 77 -1.28 -2.25 16.79
C ASN A 77 -1.67 -2.02 18.25
N LEU A 78 -1.81 -3.09 19.02
CA LEU A 78 -2.19 -3.02 20.43
C LEU A 78 -0.98 -2.79 21.34
N GLU A 79 0.24 -3.07 20.86
CA GLU A 79 1.48 -2.85 21.61
C GLU A 79 1.88 -1.37 21.60
N GLU A 80 1.79 -0.73 20.43
CA GLU A 80 2.04 0.70 20.26
C GLU A 80 0.81 1.37 19.60
N PRO A 81 -0.29 1.53 20.36
CA PRO A 81 -1.49 2.12 19.80
C PRO A 81 -1.29 3.62 19.58
N VAL A 82 -1.89 4.17 18.52
CA VAL A 82 -1.75 5.58 18.13
C VAL A 82 -2.16 6.54 19.24
N ASN A 83 -3.08 6.12 20.12
CA ASN A 83 -3.55 6.89 21.26
C ASN A 83 -2.64 6.79 22.50
N GLY A 84 -1.65 5.90 22.52
CA GLY A 84 -0.67 5.79 23.62
C GLY A 84 0.18 7.05 23.78
N ARG A 85 0.27 7.86 22.72
CA ARG A 85 1.02 9.13 22.70
C ARG A 85 0.32 10.28 23.42
N PHE A 86 -0.96 10.14 23.78
CA PHE A 86 -1.71 11.20 24.46
C PHE A 86 -1.33 11.38 25.94
N GLY A 87 -0.55 10.45 26.52
CA GLY A 87 -0.19 10.48 27.95
C GLY A 87 -1.40 10.28 28.87
N CYS A 88 -1.17 10.18 30.18
CA CYS A 88 -2.28 10.24 31.13
C CYS A 88 -2.73 11.71 31.27
N LEU A 89 -3.91 12.03 30.76
CA LEU A 89 -4.52 13.37 30.88
C LEU A 89 -4.85 13.77 32.34
N PHE A 90 -4.63 12.86 33.29
CA PHE A 90 -4.78 13.07 34.74
C PHE A 90 -3.45 12.89 35.46
N ALA A 91 -2.43 13.66 35.10
CA ALA A 91 -1.38 13.96 36.07
C ALA A 91 -2.03 14.83 37.15
N ARG A 92 -2.41 14.22 38.28
CA ARG A 92 -2.90 14.91 39.49
C ARG A 92 -1.98 16.11 39.75
N THR A 93 -2.48 17.32 39.56
CA THR A 93 -1.89 18.50 40.16
C THR A 93 -1.89 18.23 41.66
N SER A 94 -0.73 17.96 42.24
CA SER A 94 -0.55 17.88 43.68
C SER A 94 -0.87 19.26 44.23
N VAL A 95 -2.12 19.46 44.66
CA VAL A 95 -2.51 20.63 45.45
C VAL A 95 -1.75 20.50 46.76
N ASN A 96 -0.69 21.29 46.89
CA ASN A 96 0.04 21.47 48.13
C ASN A 96 -0.86 22.32 49.04
N LEU A 97 -1.66 21.68 49.88
CA LEU A 97 -2.32 22.33 51.00
C LEU A 97 -1.27 22.51 52.10
N ARG A 98 -0.70 23.72 52.17
CA ARG A 98 -0.06 24.26 53.37
C ARG A 98 -0.99 25.30 53.97
#